data_AF-A0A2D7SZ74-F1
#
_entry.id   AF-A0A2D7SZ74-F1
#
_cell.length_a   1.000
_cell.length_b   1.000
_cell.length_c   1.000
_cell.angle_alpha   90.00
_cell.angle_beta   90.00
_cell.angle_gamma   90.00
#
_symmetry.space_group_name_H-M   'P 1'
#
loop_
_entity.id
_entity.type
_entity.pdbx_description
1 polymer ?
#
loop_
_entity_poly.entity_id
_entity_poly.type
_entity_poly.pdbx_seq_one_letter_code
_entity_poly.pdbx_strand_id
1 'polypeptide(L)' 'MDKAIGLFDSGIGGLSILNSLVEKLPYENFVYLSDNKNCPYGNKSQEQIINFSLKNSKKLIELNCKMIIVACNTA' A
#
# COMPACT_ATOMS: atom_id res chain seq x y z
N MET A 1 -21.54 4.49 -0.57
CA MET A 1 -20.64 3.48 -1.14
C MET A 1 -19.21 4.02 -0.98
N ASP A 2 -18.83 4.31 0.27
CA ASP A 2 -17.79 5.31 0.62
C ASP A 2 -16.56 4.68 1.27
N LYS A 3 -16.19 3.47 0.85
CA LYS A 3 -14.98 2.81 1.35
C LYS A 3 -13.78 3.23 0.51
N ALA A 4 -12.67 3.54 1.18
CA ALA A 4 -11.44 3.97 0.52
C ALA A 4 -10.74 2.84 -0.24
N ILE A 5 -9.91 3.19 -1.22
CA ILE A 5 -8.92 2.32 -1.85
C ILE A 5 -7.65 2.38 -1.01
N GLY A 6 -7.19 1.24 -0.53
CA GLY A 6 -5.96 1.11 0.24
C GLY A 6 -4.76 0.96 -0.69
N LEU A 7 -3.67 1.65 -0.38
CA LEU A 7 -2.37 1.49 -1.02
C LEU A 7 -1.34 1.18 0.05
N PHE A 8 -0.40 0.28 -0.22
CA PHE A 8 0.79 0.18 0.60
C PHE A 8 2.08 0.10 -0.22
N ASP A 9 3.14 0.65 0.36
CA ASP A 9 4.50 0.61 -0.17
C ASP A 9 5.49 0.35 0.97
N SER A 10 6.67 -0.19 0.64
CA SER A 10 7.79 -0.33 1.57
C SER A 10 8.36 1.02 2.03
N GLY A 11 8.12 2.11 1.29
CA GLY A 11 8.61 3.45 1.62
C GLY A 11 7.71 4.57 1.10
N ILE A 12 8.32 5.60 0.50
CA ILE A 12 7.64 6.78 -0.06
C ILE A 12 7.48 6.75 -1.58
N GLY A 13 8.04 5.75 -2.26
CA GLY A 13 8.03 5.67 -3.73
C GLY A 13 6.62 5.54 -4.33
N GLY A 14 5.73 4.88 -3.59
CA GLY A 14 4.32 4.71 -3.94
C GLY A 14 3.50 6.00 -3.97
N LEU A 15 4.01 7.13 -3.46
CA LEU A 15 3.31 8.42 -3.56
C LEU A 15 3.13 8.89 -5.00
N SER A 16 4.07 8.54 -5.90
CA SER A 16 3.93 8.85 -7.33
C SER A 16 2.71 8.15 -7.97
N ILE A 17 2.47 6.89 -7.58
CA ILE A 17 1.30 6.11 -8.00
C ILE A 17 0.04 6.71 -7.39
N LEU A 18 0.06 7.05 -6.10
CA LEU A 18 -1.07 7.70 -5.43
C LEU A 18 -1.46 9.00 -6.13
N ASN A 19 -0.50 9.88 -6.43
CA ASN A 19 -0.76 11.15 -7.13
C ASN A 19 -1.45 10.91 -8.49
N SER A 20 -0.92 9.96 -9.28
CA SER A 20 -1.52 9.59 -10.56
C SER A 20 -2.94 9.02 -10.43
N LEU A 21 -3.23 8.30 -9.34
CA LEU A 21 -4.55 7.76 -9.06
C LEU A 21 -5.53 8.84 -8.62
N VAL A 22 -5.10 9.78 -7.77
CA VAL A 22 -5.92 10.92 -7.34
C VAL A 22 -6.32 11.77 -8.55
N GLU A 23 -5.42 11.98 -9.51
CA GLU A 23 -5.74 12.70 -10.75
C GLU A 23 -6.76 11.96 -11.63
N LYS A 24 -6.63 10.63 -11.75
CA LYS A 24 -7.50 9.81 -12.62
C LYS A 24 -8.83 9.42 -11.98
N LEU A 25 -8.87 9.35 -10.65
CA LEU A 25 -10.00 8.91 -9.85
C LEU A 25 -10.30 9.97 -8.77
N PRO A 26 -10.68 11.20 -9.15
CA PRO A 26 -10.79 12.33 -8.22
C PRO A 26 -11.93 12.20 -7.20
N TYR A 27 -12.86 11.26 -7.43
CA TYR A 27 -14.00 10.99 -6.54
C TYR A 27 -13.76 9.80 -5.60
N GLU A 28 -12.57 9.18 -5.67
CA GLU A 28 -12.20 8.08 -4.81
C GLU A 28 -11.46 8.56 -3.57
N ASN A 29 -11.76 7.93 -2.43
CA ASN A 29 -10.98 8.14 -1.21
C ASN A 29 -9.82 7.15 -1.18
N PHE A 30 -8.66 7.59 -0.73
CA PHE A 30 -7.46 6.75 -0.66
C PHE A 30 -6.90 6.70 0.76
N VAL A 31 -6.40 5.52 1.14
CA VAL A 31 -5.59 5.32 2.36
C VAL A 31 -4.22 4.83 1.92
N TYR A 32 -3.17 5.59 2.23
CA TYR A 32 -1.80 5.22 1.91
C TYR A 32 -1.06 4.76 3.17
N LEU A 33 -0.52 3.54 3.14
CA LEU A 33 0.26 2.94 4.21
C LEU A 33 1.71 2.77 3.76
N SER A 34 2.62 3.48 4.43
CA SER A 34 4.06 3.36 4.20
C SER A 34 4.69 2.50 5.30
N ASP A 35 5.32 1.37 4.93
CA ASP A 35 6.07 0.53 5.86
C ASP A 35 7.54 0.94 5.96
N ASN A 36 7.77 2.24 6.19
CA ASN A 36 9.11 2.81 6.34
C ASN A 36 9.98 2.09 7.38
N LYS A 37 9.37 1.45 8.40
CA LYS A 37 10.10 0.71 9.45
C LYS A 37 10.84 -0.51 8.88
N ASN A 38 10.30 -1.14 7.85
CA ASN A 38 10.87 -2.36 7.26
C ASN A 38 11.57 -2.08 5.91
N CYS A 39 11.63 -0.82 5.49
CA CYS A 39 12.32 -0.36 4.28
C CYS A 39 13.85 -0.58 4.35
N PRO A 40 14.52 -0.90 3.23
CA PRO A 40 13.97 -1.35 1.95
C PRO A 40 13.66 -2.86 1.97
N TYR A 41 12.60 -3.26 1.27
CA TYR A 41 12.22 -4.67 1.15
C TYR A 41 13.22 -5.50 0.36
N GLY A 42 13.94 -4.89 -0.60
CA GLY A 42 14.91 -5.59 -1.45
C GLY A 42 16.06 -6.28 -0.70
N ASN A 43 16.32 -5.90 0.56
CA ASN A 43 17.35 -6.51 1.40
C ASN A 43 16.79 -7.59 2.35
N LYS A 44 15.52 -7.96 2.20
CA LYS A 44 14.83 -8.91 3.08
C LYS A 44 14.67 -10.26 2.39
N SER A 45 14.50 -11.32 3.18
CA SER A 45 14.17 -12.63 2.61
C SER A 45 12.76 -12.62 2.01
N GLN A 46 12.50 -13.52 1.07
CA GLN A 46 11.18 -13.66 0.46
C GLN A 46 10.09 -13.90 1.51
N GLU A 47 10.38 -14.70 2.53
CA GLU A 47 9.45 -14.96 3.65
C GLU A 47 9.15 -13.69 4.45
N GLN A 48 10.17 -12.85 4.72
CA GLN A 48 9.98 -11.56 5.39
C GLN A 48 9.11 -10.63 4.55
N ILE A 49 9.37 -10.54 3.25
CA ILE A 49 8.58 -9.72 2.32
C ILE A 49 7.11 -10.15 2.35
N ILE A 50 6.84 -11.46 2.19
CA ILE A 50 5.47 -12.01 2.25
C ILE A 50 4.81 -11.65 3.58
N ASN A 51 5.51 -11.81 4.71
CA ASN A 51 4.97 -11.48 6.02
C ASN A 51 4.64 -10.00 6.17
N PHE A 52 5.50 -9.10 5.66
CA PHE A 52 5.22 -7.67 5.68
C PHE A 52 4.06 -7.29 4.75
N SER A 53 4.00 -7.84 3.54
CA SER A 53 2.91 -7.63 2.59
C SER A 53 1.56 -8.10 3.16
N LEU A 54 1.53 -9.27 3.81
CA LEU A 54 0.35 -9.79 4.50
C LEU A 54 -0.07 -8.89 5.67
N LYS A 55 0.88 -8.43 6.48
CA LYS A 55 0.63 -7.52 7.61
C LYS A 55 0.01 -6.19 7.13
N ASN A 56 0.58 -5.59 6.10
CA ASN A 56 0.10 -4.31 5.56
C ASN A 56 -1.28 -4.47 4.91
N SER A 57 -1.49 -5.57 4.17
CA SER A 57 -2.80 -5.89 3.59
C SER A 57 -3.87 -6.08 4.67
N LYS A 58 -3.57 -6.85 5.74
CA LYS A 58 -4.48 -7.01 6.89
C LYS A 58 -4.84 -5.66 7.51
N LYS A 59 -3.88 -4.74 7.64
CA LYS A 59 -4.14 -3.41 8.19
C LYS A 59 -5.12 -2.61 7.33
N LEU A 60 -5.00 -2.68 6.00
CA LEU A 60 -5.93 -2.01 5.09
C LEU A 60 -7.33 -2.65 5.09
N ILE A 61 -7.40 -3.98 5.27
CA ILE A 61 -8.66 -4.71 5.47
C ILE A 61 -9.36 -4.24 6.76
N GLU A 62 -8.62 -4.11 7.88
CA GLU A 62 -9.16 -3.58 9.15
C GLU A 62 -9.68 -2.15 9.01
N LEU A 63 -9.04 -1.33 8.16
CA LEU A 63 -9.51 0.01 7.80
C LEU A 63 -10.69 0.00 6.81
N ASN A 64 -11.24 -1.18 6.52
CA ASN A 64 -12.41 -1.39 5.68
C ASN A 64 -12.24 -0.86 4.25
N CYS A 65 -11.02 -0.95 3.71
CA CYS A 65 -10.75 -0.58 2.32
C CYS A 65 -11.50 -1.52 1.37
N LYS A 66 -12.07 -0.98 0.29
CA LYS A 66 -12.80 -1.78 -0.72
C LYS A 66 -11.88 -2.50 -1.72
N MET A 67 -10.66 -2.02 -1.86
CA MET A 67 -9.63 -2.54 -2.75
C MET A 67 -8.26 -2.23 -2.15
N ILE A 68 -7.28 -3.10 -2.40
CA ILE A 68 -5.89 -2.91 -1.98
C ILE A 68 -5.00 -2.94 -3.22
N ILE A 69 -4.13 -1.94 -3.34
CA ILE A 69 -3.11 -1.82 -4.39
C ILE A 69 -1.74 -1.96 -3.73
N VAL A 70 -0.93 -2.89 -4.24
CA VAL A 70 0.48 -3.05 -3.86
C VAL A 70 1.30 -2.08 -4.72
N ALA A 71 1.75 -0.97 -4.12
CA ALA A 71 2.51 0.08 -4.81
C ALA A 71 4.03 -0.16 -4.82
N CYS A 72 4.50 -1.15 -4.06
CA CYS A 72 5.92 -1.55 -4.03
C CYS A 72 6.19 -2.65 -5.06
N ASN A 73 7.14 -2.41 -5.98
CA ASN A 73 7.52 -3.40 -6.99
C ASN A 73 8.15 -4.69 -6.41
N THR A 74 8.62 -4.65 -5.16
CA THR A 74 9.30 -5.77 -4.49
C THR A 74 8.38 -6.58 -3.57
N ALA A 75 7.14 -6.13 -3.34
CA ALA A 75 6.25 -6.64 -2.30
C ALA A 75 5.30 -7.76 -2.75
#